data_AF-A0A4R4K2Y1-F1
#
_entry.id   AF-A0A4R4K2Y1-F1
#
_cell.length_a   1.000
_cell.length_b   1.000
_cell.length_c   1.000
_cell.angle_alpha   90.00
_cell.angle_beta   90.00
_cell.angle_gamma   90.00
#
_symmetry.space_group_name_H-M   'P 1'
#
loop_
_entity.id
_entity.type
_entity.pdbx_description
1 polymer ?
#
loop_
_entity_poly.entity_id
_entity_poly.type
_entity_poly.pdbx_seq_one_letter_code
_entity_poly.pdbx_strand_id
1 'polypeptide(L)'
;MEKYMLLAQFPAEKTLNETDIPSATLQLLTGKQAGVARPGGIFTKEDLINIKLYVKKGLSLPFNLEEVKNYLGYQRVDIPGLEPEDIHILFEEIRTHSLSWSGVENDIMQQSMDLEIVGKQITETGGNIISIINEMPIIERIKKKLGELSDRQLASITYTNEDKEVSYALEEILDNMKNDIQKQQRKTEKVKTEVSDFKLKLIGGRLSNGGIAFGLQPQVENKRKLMKDNKMSVNIKDLDDKITEKKTEIIQLKQDYDKFVGLAFSGIVGGLIGLAITGGIFGAKAEEVRKRKNTLIEEVRGLEESIKGKRALQESMASLSIDFSDIDTRLLDAEVALNHLDYMWQSMLTQINASRDKFAEINDALKLTSFITKFQQVISPWKDVEGSAKQLVKVFDEALKEYKQRYN
;
A
#
# COMPACT_ATOMS: atom_id res chain seq x y z
N MET A 1 -28.05 9.59 -43.12
CA MET A 1 -27.97 10.78 -42.24
C MET A 1 -28.55 10.38 -40.90
N GLU A 2 -27.91 10.81 -39.81
CA GLU A 2 -28.22 10.51 -38.40
C GLU A 2 -27.91 9.09 -37.90
N LYS A 3 -26.63 8.84 -37.56
CA LYS A 3 -26.30 7.95 -36.43
C LYS A 3 -24.87 8.09 -35.88
N TYR A 4 -24.34 9.31 -35.71
CA TYR A 4 -23.10 9.51 -34.95
C TYR A 4 -23.08 10.93 -34.37
N MET A 5 -23.33 11.07 -33.06
CA MET A 5 -22.73 12.07 -32.16
C MET A 5 -23.41 12.01 -30.79
N LEU A 6 -22.87 11.20 -29.89
CA LEU A 6 -22.97 11.42 -28.45
C LEU A 6 -21.55 11.38 -27.91
N LEU A 7 -20.87 12.53 -28.01
CA LEU A 7 -19.64 12.79 -27.29
C LEU A 7 -20.00 12.81 -25.80
N ALA A 8 -19.41 11.90 -25.03
CA ALA A 8 -19.38 12.01 -23.58
C ALA A 8 -18.72 13.34 -23.23
N GLN A 9 -19.51 14.28 -22.72
CA GLN A 9 -18.97 15.49 -22.09
C GLN A 9 -18.26 15.04 -20.81
N PHE A 10 -16.93 15.06 -20.82
CA PHE A 10 -16.17 15.00 -19.58
C PHE A 10 -16.59 16.20 -18.70
N PRO A 11 -16.89 15.99 -17.40
CA PRO A 11 -17.18 17.11 -16.51
C PRO A 11 -15.95 18.01 -16.44
N ALA A 12 -16.17 19.32 -16.55
CA ALA A 12 -15.11 20.33 -16.50
C ALA A 12 -14.24 20.15 -15.24
N GLU A 13 -12.92 20.14 -15.42
CA GLU A 13 -11.95 20.20 -14.32
C GLU A 13 -12.23 21.44 -13.48
N LYS A 14 -12.70 21.22 -12.25
CA LYS A 14 -12.98 22.29 -11.29
C LYS A 14 -11.69 22.55 -10.52
N THR A 15 -11.02 23.66 -10.80
CA THR A 15 -9.87 24.11 -10.01
C THR A 15 -10.34 24.46 -8.59
N LEU A 16 -9.73 23.81 -7.59
CA LEU A 16 -10.03 24.02 -6.17
C LEU A 16 -9.09 25.10 -5.61
N ASN A 17 -9.63 26.09 -4.90
CA ASN A 17 -8.83 27.09 -4.18
C ASN A 17 -8.30 26.49 -2.85
N GLU A 18 -7.17 26.99 -2.33
CA GLU A 18 -6.52 26.46 -1.11
C GLU A 18 -7.44 26.38 0.11
N THR A 19 -8.41 27.30 0.23
CA THR A 19 -9.40 27.31 1.33
C THR A 19 -10.47 26.24 1.22
N ASP A 20 -10.68 25.66 0.03
CA ASP A 20 -11.71 24.66 -0.24
C ASP A 20 -11.16 23.22 -0.16
N ILE A 21 -9.83 23.07 -0.10
CA ILE A 21 -9.14 21.76 -0.03
C ILE A 21 -9.65 20.93 1.15
N PRO A 22 -9.75 21.44 2.40
CA PRO A 22 -10.21 20.63 3.53
C PRO A 22 -11.64 20.10 3.33
N SER A 23 -12.53 20.91 2.77
CA SER A 23 -13.93 20.54 2.50
C SER A 23 -14.04 19.57 1.32
N ALA A 24 -13.28 19.79 0.25
CA ALA A 24 -13.21 18.89 -0.91
C ALA A 24 -12.59 17.54 -0.53
N THR A 25 -11.52 17.55 0.26
CA THR A 25 -10.90 16.35 0.85
C THR A 25 -11.89 15.62 1.75
N LEU A 26 -12.64 16.33 2.60
CA LEU A 26 -13.69 15.70 3.42
C LEU A 26 -14.83 15.13 2.57
N GLN A 27 -15.22 15.77 1.46
CA GLN A 27 -16.26 15.26 0.56
C GLN A 27 -15.80 14.03 -0.23
N LEU A 28 -14.53 13.99 -0.65
CA LEU A 28 -13.88 12.84 -1.26
C LEU A 28 -13.76 11.68 -0.25
N LEU A 29 -13.28 12.00 0.96
CA LEU A 29 -13.19 11.09 2.09
C LEU A 29 -14.55 10.74 2.71
N THR A 30 -15.69 11.27 2.25
CA THR A 30 -17.02 10.87 2.76
C THR A 30 -17.95 10.37 1.66
N GLY A 31 -17.44 10.25 0.42
CA GLY A 31 -18.20 9.69 -0.70
C GLY A 31 -19.37 10.53 -1.17
N LYS A 32 -19.39 11.83 -0.87
CA LYS A 32 -20.51 12.71 -1.21
C LYS A 32 -20.47 13.25 -2.65
N GLN A 33 -19.53 12.78 -3.49
CA GLN A 33 -19.42 13.14 -4.90
C GLN A 33 -20.23 12.19 -5.79
N ALA A 34 -21.15 12.74 -6.58
CA ALA A 34 -21.93 11.98 -7.55
C ALA A 34 -21.03 11.42 -8.67
N GLY A 35 -21.05 10.09 -8.87
CA GLY A 35 -20.27 9.39 -9.90
C GLY A 35 -19.16 8.47 -9.37
N VAL A 36 -18.91 8.44 -8.06
CA VAL A 36 -17.98 7.48 -7.42
C VAL A 36 -18.78 6.30 -6.87
N ALA A 37 -18.46 5.08 -7.29
CA ALA A 37 -19.18 3.84 -6.92
C ALA A 37 -18.99 3.39 -5.46
N ARG A 38 -18.26 4.15 -4.64
CA ARG A 38 -18.01 3.87 -3.23
C ARG A 38 -18.38 5.07 -2.36
N PRO A 39 -19.09 4.88 -1.23
CA PRO A 39 -19.13 5.90 -0.19
C PRO A 39 -17.72 6.01 0.42
N GLY A 40 -16.96 7.04 0.03
CA GLY A 40 -15.65 7.37 0.61
C GLY A 40 -15.70 7.48 2.14
N GLY A 41 -14.58 7.16 2.79
CA GLY A 41 -14.39 7.31 4.25
C GLY A 41 -14.78 6.16 5.13
N ILE A 42 -15.40 5.14 4.56
CA ILE A 42 -15.82 3.96 5.28
C ILE A 42 -14.81 2.86 5.00
N PHE A 43 -14.17 2.32 6.04
CA PHE A 43 -13.38 1.10 5.91
C PHE A 43 -14.32 -0.06 5.54
N THR A 44 -14.05 -0.69 4.39
CA THR A 44 -14.88 -1.75 3.84
C THR A 44 -14.22 -3.12 3.92
N LYS A 45 -14.99 -4.17 3.62
CA LYS A 45 -14.46 -5.54 3.53
C LYS A 45 -13.34 -5.66 2.48
N GLU A 46 -13.48 -4.96 1.36
CA GLU A 46 -12.50 -4.96 0.27
C GLU A 46 -11.21 -4.28 0.71
N ASP A 47 -11.30 -3.25 1.55
CA ASP A 47 -10.15 -2.56 2.10
C ASP A 47 -9.33 -3.53 2.99
N LEU A 48 -9.98 -4.31 3.86
CA LEU A 48 -9.28 -5.34 4.62
C LEU A 48 -8.68 -6.43 3.71
N ILE A 49 -9.43 -6.89 2.71
CA ILE A 49 -8.92 -7.87 1.74
C ILE A 49 -7.66 -7.35 1.03
N ASN A 50 -7.66 -6.08 0.61
CA ASN A 50 -6.50 -5.44 -0.02
C ASN A 50 -5.27 -5.42 0.89
N ILE A 51 -5.44 -5.08 2.18
CA ILE A 51 -4.34 -5.16 3.14
C ILE A 51 -3.83 -6.61 3.26
N LYS A 52 -4.73 -7.59 3.34
CA LYS A 52 -4.32 -9.01 3.44
C LYS A 52 -3.65 -9.53 2.17
N LEU A 53 -4.07 -9.06 0.99
CA LEU A 53 -3.42 -9.40 -0.29
C LEU A 53 -2.01 -8.81 -0.37
N TYR A 54 -1.82 -7.56 0.09
CA TYR A 54 -0.50 -6.97 0.26
C TYR A 54 0.36 -7.82 1.21
N VAL A 55 -0.15 -8.15 2.40
CA VAL A 55 0.56 -8.98 3.40
C VAL A 55 0.93 -10.34 2.82
N LYS A 56 0.01 -11.01 2.12
CA LYS A 56 0.28 -12.28 1.45
C LYS A 56 1.40 -12.17 0.42
N LYS A 57 1.38 -11.11 -0.41
CA LYS A 57 2.44 -10.85 -1.40
C LYS A 57 3.77 -10.61 -0.70
N GLY A 58 3.83 -9.75 0.31
CA GLY A 58 5.06 -9.46 1.04
C GLY A 58 5.65 -10.69 1.74
N LEU A 59 4.80 -11.56 2.29
CA LEU A 59 5.24 -12.84 2.89
C LEU A 59 5.68 -13.89 1.86
N SER A 60 5.31 -13.74 0.59
CA SER A 60 5.77 -14.61 -0.50
C SER A 60 7.11 -14.20 -1.10
N LEU A 61 7.60 -12.99 -0.79
CA LEU A 61 8.89 -12.52 -1.29
C LEU A 61 10.04 -13.35 -0.70
N PRO A 62 11.09 -13.63 -1.52
CA PRO A 62 12.26 -14.37 -1.07
C PRO A 62 13.02 -13.59 0.01
N PHE A 63 13.59 -14.31 0.99
CA PHE A 63 14.15 -13.70 2.19
C PHE A 63 15.67 -13.85 2.30
N ASN A 64 16.28 -14.83 1.63
CA ASN A 64 17.73 -14.97 1.60
C ASN A 64 18.29 -14.51 0.24
N LEU A 65 19.54 -14.05 0.26
CA LEU A 65 20.16 -13.42 -0.91
C LEU A 65 20.21 -14.36 -2.13
N GLU A 66 20.40 -15.67 -1.94
CA GLU A 66 20.44 -16.62 -3.06
C GLU A 66 19.06 -16.84 -3.69
N GLU A 67 17.99 -16.92 -2.89
CA GLU A 67 16.62 -16.91 -3.40
C GLU A 67 16.29 -15.61 -4.13
N VAL A 68 16.77 -14.46 -3.62
CA VAL A 68 16.62 -13.17 -4.31
C VAL A 68 17.33 -13.20 -5.65
N LYS A 69 18.59 -13.64 -5.74
CA LYS A 69 19.32 -13.76 -7.02
C LYS A 69 18.59 -14.68 -8.01
N ASN A 70 18.07 -15.81 -7.53
CA ASN A 70 17.28 -16.73 -8.36
C ASN A 70 15.97 -16.08 -8.84
N TYR A 71 15.30 -15.32 -7.98
CA TYR A 71 14.11 -14.55 -8.31
C TYR A 71 14.40 -13.46 -9.35
N LEU A 72 15.53 -12.77 -9.22
CA LEU A 72 15.96 -11.71 -10.13
C LEU A 72 16.39 -12.24 -11.51
N GLY A 73 16.85 -13.48 -11.58
CA GLY A 73 17.41 -14.05 -12.81
C GLY A 73 18.81 -13.53 -13.16
N TYR A 74 19.47 -12.79 -12.25
CA TYR A 74 20.84 -12.32 -12.42
C TYR A 74 21.62 -12.27 -11.11
N GLN A 75 22.94 -12.36 -11.24
CA GLN A 75 23.89 -12.31 -10.12
C GLN A 75 24.46 -10.90 -9.89
N ARG A 76 24.44 -10.06 -10.93
CA ARG A 76 24.93 -8.68 -10.94
C ARG A 76 24.34 -7.95 -12.13
N VAL A 77 24.07 -6.65 -11.99
CA VAL A 77 23.49 -5.84 -13.07
C VAL A 77 24.22 -4.51 -13.35
N ASP A 78 25.16 -4.11 -12.49
CA ASP A 78 25.92 -2.86 -12.58
C ASP A 78 25.03 -1.62 -12.64
N ILE A 79 23.84 -1.70 -12.04
CA ILE A 79 22.88 -0.61 -11.90
C ILE A 79 22.65 -0.40 -10.40
N PRO A 80 23.24 0.65 -9.80
CA PRO A 80 23.03 0.96 -8.39
C PRO A 80 21.53 1.05 -8.06
N GLY A 81 21.11 0.39 -6.97
CA GLY A 81 19.71 0.29 -6.55
C GLY A 81 18.98 -0.95 -7.10
N LEU A 82 19.56 -1.65 -8.08
CA LEU A 82 19.06 -2.91 -8.64
C LEU A 82 20.01 -4.08 -8.40
N GLU A 83 21.11 -3.91 -7.65
CA GLU A 83 21.92 -5.06 -7.29
C GLU A 83 21.13 -6.02 -6.38
N PRO A 84 21.39 -7.33 -6.41
CA PRO A 84 20.64 -8.30 -5.61
C PRO A 84 20.58 -7.94 -4.12
N GLU A 85 21.63 -7.37 -3.57
CA GLU A 85 21.70 -6.88 -2.19
C GLU A 85 20.73 -5.72 -1.94
N ASP A 86 20.63 -4.77 -2.87
CA ASP A 86 19.71 -3.63 -2.77
C ASP A 86 18.24 -4.08 -2.84
N ILE A 87 17.95 -5.12 -3.62
CA ILE A 87 16.60 -5.70 -3.70
C ILE A 87 16.30 -6.53 -2.46
N HIS A 88 17.28 -7.29 -1.98
CA HIS A 88 17.16 -8.12 -0.78
C HIS A 88 16.78 -7.28 0.45
N ILE A 89 17.44 -6.14 0.67
CA ILE A 89 17.11 -5.20 1.75
C ILE A 89 15.65 -4.77 1.66
N LEU A 90 15.17 -4.35 0.47
CA LEU A 90 13.77 -3.93 0.31
C LEU A 90 12.80 -5.08 0.57
N PHE A 91 13.10 -6.30 0.09
CA PHE A 91 12.24 -7.45 0.32
C PHE A 91 12.17 -7.83 1.81
N GLU A 92 13.29 -7.73 2.53
CA GLU A 92 13.32 -7.92 3.97
C GLU A 92 12.47 -6.88 4.72
N GLU A 93 12.54 -5.60 4.30
CA GLU A 93 11.69 -4.54 4.85
C GLU A 93 10.20 -4.81 4.59
N ILE A 94 9.81 -5.15 3.36
CA ILE A 94 8.43 -5.47 2.99
C ILE A 94 7.93 -6.68 3.78
N ARG A 95 8.75 -7.73 3.91
CA ARG A 95 8.39 -8.94 4.65
C ARG A 95 8.22 -8.65 6.14
N THR A 96 9.14 -7.92 6.74
CA THR A 96 9.07 -7.51 8.16
C THR A 96 7.83 -6.66 8.42
N HIS A 97 7.53 -5.72 7.53
CA HIS A 97 6.31 -4.93 7.59
C HIS A 97 5.06 -5.82 7.50
N SER A 98 5.02 -6.74 6.53
CA SER A 98 3.91 -7.69 6.35
C SER A 98 3.70 -8.59 7.57
N LEU A 99 4.78 -9.05 8.23
CA LEU A 99 4.71 -9.85 9.46
C LEU A 99 4.11 -9.07 10.62
N SER A 100 4.31 -7.75 10.68
CA SER A 100 3.78 -6.92 11.76
C SER A 100 2.25 -6.75 11.72
N TRP A 101 1.63 -6.98 10.55
CA TRP A 101 0.19 -6.79 10.35
C TRP A 101 -0.66 -7.64 11.30
N SER A 102 -0.27 -8.88 11.61
CA SER A 102 -1.10 -9.75 12.46
C SER A 102 -1.29 -9.19 13.87
N GLY A 103 -0.29 -8.49 14.40
CA GLY A 103 -0.40 -7.80 15.70
C GLY A 103 -1.39 -6.64 15.61
N VAL A 104 -1.23 -5.80 14.59
CA VAL A 104 -2.12 -4.65 14.33
C VAL A 104 -3.57 -5.10 14.11
N GLU A 105 -3.78 -6.14 13.29
CA GLU A 105 -5.10 -6.72 13.01
C GLU A 105 -5.79 -7.24 14.29
N ASN A 106 -5.05 -7.92 15.16
CA ASN A 106 -5.59 -8.41 16.43
C ASN A 106 -5.95 -7.26 17.38
N ASP A 107 -5.08 -6.26 17.52
CA ASP A 107 -5.30 -5.12 18.43
C ASP A 107 -6.48 -4.27 17.95
N ILE A 108 -6.65 -4.08 16.64
CA ILE A 108 -7.84 -3.45 16.04
C ILE A 108 -9.11 -4.22 16.40
N MET A 109 -9.11 -5.54 16.19
CA MET A 109 -10.29 -6.38 16.42
C MET A 109 -10.69 -6.37 17.89
N GLN A 110 -9.72 -6.63 18.78
CA GLN A 110 -9.97 -6.69 20.21
C GLN A 110 -10.50 -5.35 20.73
N GLN A 111 -9.86 -4.25 20.35
CA GLN A 111 -10.29 -2.92 20.81
C GLN A 111 -11.66 -2.55 20.25
N SER A 112 -12.02 -3.00 19.04
CA SER A 112 -13.36 -2.76 18.49
C SER A 112 -14.44 -3.51 19.28
N MET A 113 -14.18 -4.76 19.68
CA MET A 113 -15.10 -5.50 20.55
C MET A 113 -15.24 -4.83 21.93
N ASP A 114 -14.12 -4.39 22.51
CA ASP A 114 -14.11 -3.67 23.79
C ASP A 114 -14.95 -2.37 23.70
N LEU A 115 -14.78 -1.58 22.63
CA LEU A 115 -15.52 -0.33 22.41
C LEU A 115 -17.01 -0.56 22.16
N GLU A 116 -17.41 -1.65 21.48
CA GLU A 116 -18.82 -2.01 21.32
C GLU A 116 -19.46 -2.30 22.68
N ILE A 117 -18.80 -3.12 23.51
CA ILE A 117 -19.32 -3.51 24.83
C ILE A 117 -19.39 -2.29 25.76
N VAL A 118 -18.29 -1.54 25.88
CA VAL A 118 -18.22 -0.38 26.78
C VAL A 118 -19.13 0.75 26.29
N GLY A 119 -19.18 1.01 24.99
CA GLY A 119 -20.07 2.04 24.43
C GLY A 119 -21.55 1.77 24.71
N LYS A 120 -21.97 0.51 24.60
CA LYS A 120 -23.31 0.08 24.99
C LYS A 120 -23.56 0.29 26.49
N GLN A 121 -22.65 -0.18 27.35
CA GLN A 121 -22.78 -0.06 28.80
C GLN A 121 -22.88 1.40 29.26
N ILE A 122 -22.01 2.28 28.74
CA ILE A 122 -22.02 3.71 29.05
C ILE A 122 -23.34 4.36 28.59
N THR A 123 -23.79 4.04 27.38
CA THR A 123 -25.01 4.63 26.80
C THR A 123 -26.26 4.19 27.57
N GLU A 124 -26.38 2.90 27.89
CA GLU A 124 -27.52 2.34 28.61
C GLU A 124 -27.56 2.82 30.07
N THR A 125 -26.47 2.67 30.83
CA THR A 125 -26.40 3.14 32.22
C THR A 125 -26.60 4.65 32.30
N GLY A 126 -25.93 5.41 31.41
CA GLY A 126 -26.04 6.86 31.39
C GLY A 126 -27.44 7.36 31.07
N GLY A 127 -28.12 6.73 30.11
CA GLY A 127 -29.51 7.01 29.77
C GLY A 127 -30.45 6.75 30.95
N ASN A 128 -30.23 5.65 31.69
CA ASN A 128 -31.02 5.32 32.88
C ASN A 128 -30.84 6.34 34.01
N ILE A 129 -29.60 6.79 34.27
CA ILE A 129 -29.32 7.85 35.24
C ILE A 129 -30.09 9.14 34.88
N ILE A 130 -30.02 9.56 33.61
CA ILE A 130 -30.74 10.74 33.14
C ILE A 130 -32.25 10.57 33.28
N SER A 131 -32.79 9.39 32.95
CA SER A 131 -34.23 9.11 33.04
C SER A 131 -34.73 9.23 34.48
N ILE A 132 -34.05 8.60 35.44
CA ILE A 132 -34.45 8.63 36.85
C ILE A 132 -34.39 10.04 37.44
N ILE A 133 -33.36 10.83 37.11
CA ILE A 133 -33.30 12.23 37.57
C ILE A 133 -34.40 13.07 36.91
N ASN A 134 -34.76 12.78 35.65
CA ASN A 134 -35.84 13.50 34.96
C ASN A 134 -37.23 13.23 35.54
N GLU A 135 -37.45 12.06 36.16
CA GLU A 135 -38.69 11.73 36.88
C GLU A 135 -38.90 12.58 38.15
N MET A 136 -37.83 13.19 38.69
CA MET A 136 -37.95 14.10 39.82
C MET A 136 -38.66 15.41 39.44
N PRO A 137 -39.47 16.00 40.35
CA PRO A 137 -40.10 17.30 40.10
C PRO A 137 -39.08 18.38 39.75
N ILE A 138 -39.38 19.23 38.76
CA ILE A 138 -38.47 20.30 38.29
C ILE A 138 -37.95 21.20 39.43
N ILE A 139 -38.79 21.49 40.42
CA ILE A 139 -38.44 22.30 41.60
C ILE A 139 -37.34 21.61 42.42
N GLU A 140 -37.36 20.28 42.53
CA GLU A 140 -36.29 19.53 43.18
C GLU A 140 -35.02 19.54 42.35
N ARG A 141 -35.11 19.35 41.03
CA ARG A 141 -33.94 19.31 40.14
C ARG A 141 -33.17 20.63 40.09
N ILE A 142 -33.86 21.77 40.21
CA ILE A 142 -33.22 23.09 40.23
C ILE A 142 -32.55 23.36 41.59
N LYS A 143 -33.11 22.82 42.68
CA LYS A 143 -32.63 23.07 44.04
C LYS A 143 -31.51 22.12 44.45
N LYS A 144 -31.64 20.83 44.17
CA LYS A 144 -30.68 19.80 44.57
C LYS A 144 -29.41 19.84 43.74
N LYS A 145 -28.29 19.52 44.39
CA LYS A 145 -27.00 19.27 43.75
C LYS A 145 -26.77 17.77 43.54
N LEU A 146 -25.81 17.41 42.70
CA LEU A 146 -25.45 16.03 42.42
C LEU A 146 -25.04 15.27 43.69
N GLY A 147 -24.13 15.83 44.50
CA GLY A 147 -23.69 15.20 45.75
C GLY A 147 -24.73 15.16 46.87
N GLU A 148 -25.93 15.72 46.63
CA GLU A 148 -27.07 15.64 47.56
C GLU A 148 -28.03 14.49 47.21
N LEU A 149 -27.75 13.73 46.14
CA LEU A 149 -28.51 12.52 45.80
C LEU A 149 -28.12 11.38 46.73
N SER A 150 -29.12 10.74 47.35
CA SER A 150 -28.88 9.53 48.13
C SER A 150 -28.85 8.29 47.25
N ASP A 151 -28.01 7.30 47.58
CA ASP A 151 -27.91 6.02 46.84
C ASP A 151 -29.26 5.30 46.69
N ARG A 152 -30.18 5.50 47.64
CA ARG A 152 -31.54 4.93 47.60
C ARG A 152 -32.39 5.46 46.43
N GLN A 153 -32.12 6.67 45.94
CA GLN A 153 -32.89 7.27 44.84
C GLN A 153 -32.48 6.70 43.47
N LEU A 154 -31.36 5.96 43.39
CA LEU A 154 -30.83 5.35 42.17
C LEU A 154 -30.57 3.85 42.34
N ALA A 155 -31.15 3.23 43.38
CA ALA A 155 -30.84 1.87 43.84
C ALA A 155 -31.11 0.73 42.82
N SER A 156 -31.72 1.03 41.67
CA SER A 156 -31.95 0.08 40.57
C SER A 156 -30.91 0.17 39.45
N ILE A 157 -30.03 1.18 39.46
CA ILE A 157 -29.00 1.33 38.43
C ILE A 157 -27.76 0.55 38.86
N THR A 158 -27.23 -0.23 37.93
CA THR A 158 -25.94 -0.88 38.08
C THR A 158 -25.03 -0.50 36.92
N TYR A 159 -23.73 -0.48 37.20
CA TYR A 159 -22.70 -0.34 36.19
C TYR A 159 -21.67 -1.43 36.39
N THR A 160 -21.40 -2.19 35.34
CA THR A 160 -20.32 -3.17 35.34
C THR A 160 -19.12 -2.53 34.67
N ASN A 161 -18.04 -2.31 35.42
CA ASN A 161 -16.81 -1.75 34.86
C ASN A 161 -16.09 -2.75 33.95
N GLU A 162 -15.06 -2.29 33.26
CA GLU A 162 -14.29 -3.14 32.35
C GLU A 162 -13.66 -4.37 33.04
N ASP A 163 -13.36 -4.26 34.34
CA ASP A 163 -12.79 -5.32 35.17
C ASP A 163 -13.85 -6.27 35.77
N LYS A 164 -15.11 -6.15 35.31
CA LYS A 164 -16.29 -6.95 35.68
C LYS A 164 -16.78 -6.78 37.11
N GLU A 165 -16.41 -5.68 37.76
CA GLU A 165 -16.93 -5.29 39.06
C GLU A 165 -18.24 -4.51 38.88
N VAL A 166 -19.20 -4.74 39.77
CA VAL A 166 -20.55 -4.15 39.70
C VAL A 166 -20.69 -3.08 40.76
N SER A 167 -20.96 -1.85 40.32
CA SER A 167 -21.24 -0.71 41.18
C SER A 167 -22.74 -0.44 41.31
N TYR A 168 -23.15 -0.04 42.51
CA TYR A 168 -24.55 0.22 42.87
C TYR A 168 -24.79 1.65 43.33
N ALA A 169 -23.78 2.30 43.92
CA ALA A 169 -23.85 3.69 44.36
C ALA A 169 -23.58 4.64 43.19
N LEU A 170 -24.27 5.78 43.11
CA LEU A 170 -24.13 6.71 41.99
C LEU A 170 -22.71 7.26 41.88
N GLU A 171 -22.11 7.63 43.01
CA GLU A 171 -20.73 8.14 43.06
C GLU A 171 -19.76 7.11 42.47
N GLU A 172 -19.86 5.86 42.91
CA GLU A 172 -19.04 4.75 42.43
C GLU A 172 -19.27 4.46 40.93
N ILE A 173 -20.52 4.52 40.47
CA ILE A 173 -20.87 4.37 39.04
C ILE A 173 -20.22 5.46 38.21
N LEU A 174 -20.30 6.73 38.64
CA LEU A 174 -19.73 7.86 37.91
C LEU A 174 -18.20 7.80 37.87
N ASP A 175 -17.57 7.42 38.98
CA ASP A 175 -16.11 7.25 39.05
C ASP A 175 -15.64 6.09 38.16
N ASN A 176 -16.33 4.95 38.19
CA ASN A 176 -15.99 3.82 37.33
C ASN A 176 -16.21 4.11 35.85
N MET A 177 -17.29 4.81 35.50
CA MET A 177 -17.52 5.25 34.12
C MET A 177 -16.42 6.21 33.65
N LYS A 178 -16.00 7.15 34.51
CA LYS A 178 -14.90 8.07 34.21
C LYS A 178 -13.58 7.32 33.98
N ASN A 179 -13.28 6.34 34.83
CA ASN A 179 -12.09 5.50 34.72
C ASN A 179 -12.10 4.66 33.43
N ASP A 180 -13.24 4.04 33.10
CA ASP A 180 -13.39 3.25 31.87
C ASP A 180 -13.22 4.14 30.63
N ILE A 181 -13.82 5.33 30.60
CA ILE A 181 -13.64 6.29 29.49
C ILE A 181 -12.15 6.64 29.31
N GLN A 182 -11.42 6.86 30.41
CA GLN A 182 -9.98 7.15 30.36
C GLN A 182 -9.16 5.93 29.89
N LYS A 183 -9.50 4.72 30.35
CA LYS A 183 -8.84 3.47 29.94
C LYS A 183 -9.05 3.22 28.45
N GLN A 184 -10.28 3.36 27.98
CA GLN A 184 -10.62 3.22 26.57
C GLN A 184 -9.99 4.29 25.69
N GLN A 185 -9.84 5.53 26.17
CA GLN A 185 -9.10 6.57 25.45
C GLN A 185 -7.64 6.15 25.19
N ARG A 186 -6.93 5.67 26.21
CA ARG A 186 -5.54 5.23 26.09
C ARG A 186 -5.38 4.02 25.17
N LYS A 187 -6.26 3.03 25.30
CA LYS A 187 -6.25 1.85 24.41
C LYS A 187 -6.53 2.23 22.95
N THR A 188 -7.52 3.08 22.72
CA THR A 188 -7.87 3.58 21.37
C THR A 188 -6.72 4.38 20.76
N GLU A 189 -6.05 5.22 21.56
CA GLU A 189 -4.87 5.98 21.13
C GLU A 189 -3.70 5.06 20.75
N LYS A 190 -3.47 3.99 21.51
CA LYS A 190 -2.48 2.96 21.17
C LYS A 190 -2.79 2.33 19.81
N VAL A 191 -4.01 1.82 19.60
CA VAL A 191 -4.40 1.18 18.33
C VAL A 191 -4.31 2.16 17.15
N LYS A 192 -4.78 3.40 17.34
CA LYS A 192 -4.65 4.44 16.32
C LYS A 192 -3.19 4.68 15.95
N THR A 193 -2.30 4.70 16.95
CA THR A 193 -0.85 4.88 16.74
C THR A 193 -0.25 3.72 15.95
N GLU A 194 -0.62 2.49 16.27
CA GLU A 194 -0.16 1.29 15.55
C GLU A 194 -0.62 1.28 14.08
N VAL A 195 -1.87 1.66 13.82
CA VAL A 195 -2.40 1.82 12.45
C VAL A 195 -1.67 2.92 11.70
N SER A 196 -1.50 4.10 12.33
CA SER A 196 -0.75 5.21 11.77
C SER A 196 0.70 4.81 11.43
N ASP A 197 1.41 4.14 12.34
CA ASP A 197 2.80 3.73 12.13
C ASP A 197 2.94 2.65 11.04
N PHE A 198 2.01 1.69 10.99
CA PHE A 198 1.94 0.71 9.90
C PHE A 198 1.77 1.42 8.55
N LYS A 199 0.82 2.37 8.47
CA LYS A 199 0.63 3.18 7.27
C LYS A 199 1.87 3.98 6.90
N LEU A 200 2.49 4.67 7.85
CA LEU A 200 3.66 5.54 7.60
C LEU A 200 4.91 4.75 7.20
N LYS A 201 5.06 3.49 7.61
CA LYS A 201 6.09 2.60 7.06
C LYS A 201 5.85 2.30 5.58
N LEU A 202 4.59 2.23 5.14
CA LEU A 202 4.20 2.01 3.75
C LEU A 202 4.50 3.23 2.86
N ILE A 203 4.00 4.41 3.28
CA ILE A 203 3.99 5.63 2.45
C ILE A 203 5.17 6.58 2.73
N GLY A 204 5.81 6.44 3.90
CA GLY A 204 6.85 7.34 4.39
C GLY A 204 6.32 8.42 5.33
N GLY A 205 7.17 8.90 6.22
CA GLY A 205 6.85 9.95 7.18
C GLY A 205 7.49 9.74 8.55
N ARG A 206 7.01 10.47 9.56
CA ARG A 206 7.53 10.41 10.93
C ARG A 206 6.70 9.47 11.78
N LEU A 207 7.33 8.41 12.29
CA LEU A 207 6.72 7.42 13.17
C LEU A 207 6.51 7.98 14.59
N SER A 208 5.64 7.33 15.36
CA SER A 208 5.33 7.69 16.75
C SER A 208 6.54 7.69 17.68
N ASN A 209 7.52 6.82 17.42
CA ASN A 209 8.78 6.76 18.16
C ASN A 209 9.79 7.85 17.77
N GLY A 210 9.41 8.77 16.87
CA GLY A 210 10.25 9.85 16.37
C GLY A 210 11.16 9.49 15.20
N GLY A 211 11.22 8.20 14.81
CA GLY A 211 11.96 7.72 13.64
C GLY A 211 11.36 8.18 12.32
N ILE A 212 12.18 8.21 11.26
CA ILE A 212 11.74 8.55 9.91
C ILE A 212 11.66 7.25 9.09
N ALA A 213 10.49 6.97 8.53
CA ALA A 213 10.29 5.93 7.53
C ALA A 213 10.40 6.55 6.13
N PHE A 214 11.20 5.95 5.26
CA PHE A 214 11.35 6.40 3.87
C PHE A 214 10.17 5.98 2.97
N GLY A 215 9.33 5.05 3.44
CA GLY A 215 8.21 4.48 2.69
C GLY A 215 8.63 3.32 1.81
N LEU A 216 7.88 2.21 1.86
CA LEU A 216 8.09 1.05 0.99
C LEU A 216 7.65 1.33 -0.45
N GLN A 217 6.54 2.05 -0.62
CA GLN A 217 5.98 2.37 -1.93
C GLN A 217 6.90 3.26 -2.78
N PRO A 218 7.43 4.39 -2.27
CA PRO A 218 8.43 5.17 -3.01
C PRO A 218 9.67 4.36 -3.39
N GLN A 219 10.11 3.44 -2.53
CA GLN A 219 11.26 2.57 -2.81
C GLN A 219 10.98 1.57 -3.94
N VAL A 220 9.80 0.93 -3.92
CA VAL A 220 9.35 0.02 -5.00
C VAL A 220 9.23 0.80 -6.31
N GLU A 221 8.60 1.97 -6.30
CA GLU A 221 8.43 2.80 -7.49
C GLU A 221 9.77 3.26 -8.07
N ASN A 222 10.71 3.68 -7.21
CA ASN A 222 12.06 4.07 -7.63
C ASN A 222 12.80 2.91 -8.31
N LYS A 223 12.76 1.70 -7.73
CA LYS A 223 13.38 0.53 -8.35
C LYS A 223 12.71 0.18 -9.66
N ARG A 224 11.38 0.17 -9.72
CA ARG A 224 10.63 -0.05 -10.98
C ARG A 224 11.01 0.96 -12.05
N LYS A 225 11.19 2.23 -11.70
CA LYS A 225 11.65 3.27 -12.62
C LYS A 225 13.07 2.99 -13.13
N LEU A 226 14.00 2.60 -12.26
CA LEU A 226 15.36 2.19 -12.67
C LEU A 226 15.33 0.99 -13.64
N MET A 227 14.42 0.03 -13.43
CA MET A 227 14.23 -1.11 -14.33
C MET A 227 13.75 -0.70 -15.73
N LYS A 228 12.96 0.38 -15.83
CA LYS A 228 12.43 0.90 -17.11
C LYS A 228 13.39 1.85 -17.83
N ASP A 229 14.05 2.71 -17.08
CA ASP A 229 14.84 3.83 -17.62
C ASP A 229 16.30 3.46 -17.96
N ASN A 230 16.68 2.18 -17.81
CA ASN A 230 18.04 1.77 -18.13
C ASN A 230 18.32 1.84 -19.65
N LYS A 231 19.57 2.17 -20.00
CA LYS A 231 20.02 2.32 -21.40
C LYS A 231 20.26 0.98 -22.13
N MET A 232 19.82 -0.13 -21.54
CA MET A 232 20.17 -1.46 -22.02
C MET A 232 19.53 -1.78 -23.37
N SER A 233 18.27 -1.37 -23.55
CA SER A 233 17.52 -1.52 -24.80
C SER A 233 18.16 -0.76 -25.97
N VAL A 234 18.62 0.47 -25.74
CA VAL A 234 19.35 1.29 -26.73
C VAL A 234 20.66 0.61 -27.11
N ASN A 235 21.44 0.18 -26.11
CA ASN A 235 22.73 -0.49 -26.35
C ASN A 235 22.58 -1.82 -27.11
N ILE A 236 21.50 -2.57 -26.88
CA ILE A 236 21.20 -3.82 -27.60
C ILE A 236 20.87 -3.52 -29.06
N LYS A 237 20.04 -2.50 -29.33
CA LYS A 237 19.72 -2.09 -30.70
C LYS A 237 20.96 -1.67 -31.49
N ASP A 238 21.82 -0.82 -30.91
CA ASP A 238 23.06 -0.36 -31.56
C ASP A 238 24.01 -1.53 -31.90
N LEU A 239 24.06 -2.56 -31.05
CA LEU A 239 24.85 -3.76 -31.29
C LEU A 239 24.22 -4.66 -32.37
N ASP A 240 22.90 -4.77 -32.41
CA ASP A 240 22.18 -5.51 -33.45
C ASP A 240 22.32 -4.89 -34.83
N ASP A 241 22.29 -3.57 -34.91
CA ASP A 241 22.52 -2.83 -36.16
C ASP A 241 23.95 -3.10 -36.66
N LYS A 242 24.97 -3.07 -35.77
CA LYS A 242 26.37 -3.43 -36.10
C LYS A 242 26.54 -4.88 -36.54
N ILE A 243 25.88 -5.83 -35.87
CA ILE A 243 25.91 -7.25 -36.25
C ILE A 243 25.29 -7.42 -37.65
N THR A 244 24.18 -6.73 -37.93
CA THR A 244 23.48 -6.78 -39.22
C THR A 244 24.32 -6.19 -40.35
N GLU A 245 25.00 -5.07 -40.10
CA GLU A 245 25.96 -4.46 -41.03
C GLU A 245 27.09 -5.44 -41.37
N LYS A 246 27.74 -6.01 -40.36
CA LYS A 246 28.84 -6.98 -40.55
C LYS A 246 28.39 -8.26 -41.25
N LYS A 247 27.20 -8.77 -40.96
CA LYS A 247 26.62 -9.92 -41.68
C LYS A 247 26.39 -9.61 -43.16
N THR A 248 25.94 -8.40 -43.46
CA THR A 248 25.79 -7.92 -44.85
C THR A 248 27.15 -7.86 -45.55
N GLU A 249 28.20 -7.33 -44.89
CA GLU A 249 29.58 -7.33 -45.41
C GLU A 249 30.10 -8.75 -45.65
N ILE A 250 29.86 -9.70 -44.73
CA ILE A 250 30.23 -11.11 -44.89
C ILE A 250 29.57 -11.75 -46.12
N ILE A 251 28.28 -11.47 -46.36
CA ILE A 251 27.56 -11.96 -47.54
C ILE A 251 28.21 -11.42 -48.81
N GLN A 252 28.55 -10.13 -48.85
CA GLN A 252 29.23 -9.52 -49.99
C GLN A 252 30.61 -10.13 -50.22
N LEU A 253 31.43 -10.26 -49.18
CA LEU A 253 32.76 -10.87 -49.26
C LEU A 253 32.71 -12.34 -49.70
N LYS A 254 31.63 -13.06 -49.37
CA LYS A 254 31.42 -14.43 -49.88
C LYS A 254 31.20 -14.43 -51.40
N GLN A 255 30.38 -13.51 -51.91
CA GLN A 255 30.16 -13.36 -53.36
C GLN A 255 31.44 -12.94 -54.09
N ASP A 256 32.20 -12.01 -53.51
CA ASP A 256 33.47 -11.54 -54.09
C ASP A 256 34.52 -12.66 -54.11
N TYR A 257 34.60 -13.46 -53.04
CA TYR A 257 35.46 -14.64 -53.00
C TYR A 257 35.12 -15.64 -54.12
N ASP A 258 33.84 -16.01 -54.26
CA ASP A 258 33.39 -16.95 -55.29
C ASP A 258 33.70 -16.43 -56.70
N LYS A 259 33.53 -15.12 -56.92
CA LYS A 259 33.91 -14.45 -58.17
C LYS A 259 35.42 -14.48 -58.43
N PHE A 260 36.24 -14.16 -57.43
CA PHE A 260 37.70 -14.17 -57.58
C PHE A 260 38.26 -15.58 -57.79
N VAL A 261 37.69 -16.60 -57.14
CA VAL A 261 38.02 -17.99 -57.41
C VAL A 261 37.66 -18.36 -58.86
N GLY A 262 36.47 -18.00 -59.35
CA GLY A 262 36.09 -18.22 -60.74
C GLY A 262 37.04 -17.55 -61.75
N LEU A 263 37.47 -16.32 -61.47
CA LEU A 263 38.44 -15.56 -62.29
C LEU A 263 39.85 -16.13 -62.21
N ALA A 264 40.25 -16.73 -61.08
CA ALA A 264 41.55 -17.38 -60.96
C ALA A 264 41.69 -18.55 -61.96
N PHE A 265 40.58 -19.21 -62.30
CA PHE A 265 40.52 -20.31 -63.28
C PHE A 265 40.25 -19.87 -64.73
N SER A 266 39.95 -18.59 -65.00
CA SER A 266 39.63 -18.13 -66.36
C SER A 266 40.84 -18.13 -67.31
N GLY A 267 42.07 -18.22 -66.78
CA GLY A 267 43.31 -18.33 -67.56
C GLY A 267 43.52 -19.67 -68.27
N ILE A 268 42.67 -20.68 -68.03
CA ILE A 268 42.74 -22.02 -68.68
C ILE A 268 42.71 -21.92 -70.21
N VAL A 269 42.03 -20.91 -70.75
CA VAL A 269 41.91 -20.65 -72.19
C VAL A 269 43.25 -20.22 -72.82
N GLY A 270 44.19 -19.69 -72.02
CA GLY A 270 45.52 -19.25 -72.45
C GLY A 270 46.67 -20.22 -72.14
N GLY A 271 46.38 -21.45 -71.70
CA GLY A 271 47.39 -22.45 -71.31
C GLY A 271 48.02 -22.21 -69.93
N LEU A 272 49.05 -22.99 -69.58
CA LEU A 272 49.67 -23.01 -68.23
C LEU A 272 50.16 -21.63 -67.73
N ILE A 273 50.61 -20.75 -68.63
CA ILE A 273 51.10 -19.39 -68.30
C ILE A 273 49.93 -18.46 -67.98
N GLY A 274 48.85 -18.52 -68.76
CA GLY A 274 47.63 -17.76 -68.50
C GLY A 274 47.02 -18.09 -67.15
N LEU A 275 47.04 -19.37 -66.78
CA LEU A 275 46.57 -19.87 -65.49
C LEU A 275 47.42 -19.42 -64.30
N ALA A 276 48.75 -19.32 -64.47
CA ALA A 276 49.65 -18.81 -63.44
C ALA A 276 49.46 -17.30 -63.17
N ILE A 277 49.21 -16.51 -64.22
CA ILE A 277 48.97 -15.06 -64.10
C ILE A 277 47.61 -14.78 -63.45
N THR A 278 46.53 -15.40 -63.93
CA THR A 278 45.19 -15.22 -63.34
C THR A 278 45.11 -15.83 -61.95
N GLY A 279 45.76 -16.97 -61.72
CA GLY A 279 45.87 -17.63 -60.42
C GLY A 279 46.65 -16.79 -59.39
N GLY A 280 47.75 -16.15 -59.79
CA GLY A 280 48.52 -15.28 -58.89
C GLY A 280 47.78 -14.00 -58.49
N ILE A 281 47.14 -13.32 -59.45
CA ILE A 281 46.45 -12.05 -59.19
C ILE A 281 45.11 -12.26 -58.46
N PHE A 282 44.26 -13.15 -58.98
CA PHE A 282 42.93 -13.35 -58.40
C PHE A 282 42.94 -14.33 -57.22
N GLY A 283 43.92 -15.24 -57.15
CA GLY A 283 44.13 -16.07 -55.96
C GLY A 283 44.58 -15.27 -54.74
N ALA A 284 45.48 -14.28 -54.91
CA ALA A 284 45.87 -13.38 -53.82
C ALA A 284 44.69 -12.52 -53.32
N LYS A 285 43.85 -12.00 -54.24
CA LYS A 285 42.63 -11.26 -53.89
C LYS A 285 41.59 -12.14 -53.21
N ALA A 286 41.39 -13.37 -53.69
CA ALA A 286 40.51 -14.34 -53.03
C ALA A 286 40.98 -14.65 -51.59
N GLU A 287 42.29 -14.79 -51.39
CA GLU A 287 42.86 -15.05 -50.07
C GLU A 287 42.72 -13.85 -49.12
N GLU A 288 42.90 -12.62 -49.61
CA GLU A 288 42.67 -11.39 -48.84
C GLU A 288 41.20 -11.27 -48.40
N VAL A 289 40.27 -11.46 -49.33
CA VAL A 289 38.82 -11.47 -49.06
C VAL A 289 38.46 -12.58 -48.07
N ARG A 290 39.07 -13.77 -48.18
CA ARG A 290 38.86 -14.88 -47.24
C ARG A 290 39.30 -14.51 -45.83
N LYS A 291 40.48 -13.90 -45.67
CA LYS A 291 40.99 -13.46 -44.36
C LYS A 291 40.09 -12.40 -43.73
N ARG A 292 39.67 -11.39 -44.52
CA ARG A 292 38.74 -10.34 -44.05
C ARG A 292 37.40 -10.93 -43.63
N LYS A 293 36.82 -11.82 -44.44
CA LYS A 293 35.58 -12.53 -44.12
C LYS A 293 35.68 -13.32 -42.82
N ASN A 294 36.75 -14.09 -42.63
CA ASN A 294 36.94 -14.88 -41.41
C ASN A 294 37.10 -13.98 -40.17
N THR A 295 37.79 -12.84 -40.31
CA THR A 295 37.91 -11.85 -39.22
C THR A 295 36.53 -11.31 -38.83
N LEU A 296 35.70 -10.94 -39.80
CA LEU A 296 34.34 -10.45 -39.54
C LEU A 296 33.43 -11.54 -38.93
N ILE A 297 33.59 -12.80 -39.32
CA ILE A 297 32.84 -13.92 -38.71
C ILE A 297 33.17 -14.02 -37.21
N GLU A 298 34.45 -13.94 -36.84
CA GLU A 298 34.87 -13.96 -35.43
C GLU A 298 34.41 -12.71 -34.67
N GLU A 299 34.46 -11.53 -35.29
CA GLU A 299 33.88 -10.30 -34.71
C GLU A 299 32.37 -10.43 -34.47
N VAL A 300 31.62 -10.97 -35.44
CA VAL A 300 30.17 -11.22 -35.30
C VAL A 300 29.89 -12.23 -34.19
N ARG A 301 30.66 -13.32 -34.11
CA ARG A 301 30.53 -14.31 -33.03
C ARG A 301 30.76 -13.69 -31.66
N GLY A 302 31.83 -12.92 -31.50
CA GLY A 302 32.13 -12.22 -30.25
C GLY A 302 31.04 -11.20 -29.88
N LEU A 303 30.51 -10.47 -30.86
CA LEU A 303 29.40 -9.53 -30.64
C LEU A 303 28.11 -10.27 -30.25
N GLU A 304 27.75 -11.37 -30.92
CA GLU A 304 26.58 -12.19 -30.61
C GLU A 304 26.67 -12.83 -29.21
N GLU A 305 27.85 -13.31 -28.81
CA GLU A 305 28.09 -13.79 -27.45
C GLU A 305 27.95 -12.66 -26.43
N SER A 306 28.50 -11.47 -26.72
CA SER A 306 28.44 -10.31 -25.82
C SER A 306 27.02 -9.75 -25.64
N ILE A 307 26.15 -9.88 -26.65
CA ILE A 307 24.78 -9.36 -26.61
C ILE A 307 23.79 -10.38 -26.03
N LYS A 308 24.07 -11.69 -26.11
CA LYS A 308 23.21 -12.74 -25.56
C LYS A 308 22.94 -12.54 -24.06
N GLY A 309 24.00 -12.28 -23.28
CA GLY A 309 23.87 -11.99 -21.84
C GLY A 309 23.08 -10.71 -21.58
N LYS A 310 23.26 -9.69 -22.42
CA LYS A 310 22.52 -8.42 -22.32
C LYS A 310 21.03 -8.60 -22.59
N ARG A 311 20.66 -9.40 -23.60
CA ARG A 311 19.25 -9.71 -23.90
C ARG A 311 18.58 -10.46 -22.75
N ALA A 312 19.22 -11.50 -22.23
CA ALA A 312 18.68 -12.27 -21.09
C ALA A 312 18.46 -11.40 -19.85
N LEU A 313 19.39 -10.47 -19.57
CA LEU A 313 19.26 -9.52 -18.48
C LEU A 313 18.19 -8.45 -18.76
N GLN A 314 18.02 -7.98 -20.00
CA GLN A 314 16.90 -7.10 -20.38
C GLN A 314 15.54 -7.79 -20.19
N GLU A 315 15.42 -9.07 -20.58
CA GLU A 315 14.21 -9.87 -20.37
C GLU A 315 13.90 -10.05 -18.88
N SER A 316 14.93 -10.38 -18.08
CA SER A 316 14.81 -10.48 -16.62
C SER A 316 14.35 -9.15 -16.02
N MET A 317 14.91 -8.03 -16.46
CA MET A 317 14.54 -6.69 -16.02
C MET A 317 13.10 -6.32 -16.37
N ALA A 318 12.63 -6.71 -17.56
CA ALA A 318 11.25 -6.48 -17.98
C ALA A 318 10.28 -7.30 -17.12
N SER A 319 10.60 -8.57 -16.84
CA SER A 319 9.81 -9.42 -15.93
C SER A 319 9.76 -8.83 -14.52
N LEU A 320 10.90 -8.40 -13.99
CA LEU A 320 10.99 -7.77 -12.68
C LEU A 320 10.21 -6.47 -12.60
N SER A 321 10.20 -5.65 -13.67
CA SER A 321 9.39 -4.45 -13.70
C SER A 321 7.89 -4.76 -13.62
N ILE A 322 7.44 -5.90 -14.13
CA ILE A 322 6.04 -6.34 -14.02
C ILE A 322 5.76 -6.79 -12.58
N ASP A 323 6.66 -7.57 -11.98
CA ASP A 323 6.54 -8.02 -10.60
C ASP A 323 6.51 -6.86 -9.60
N PHE A 324 7.39 -5.87 -9.78
CA PHE A 324 7.40 -4.64 -9.00
C PHE A 324 6.14 -3.80 -9.23
N SER A 325 5.55 -3.85 -10.43
CA SER A 325 4.27 -3.21 -10.70
C SER A 325 3.11 -3.88 -9.95
N ASP A 326 3.13 -5.20 -9.79
CA ASP A 326 2.17 -5.92 -8.95
C ASP A 326 2.36 -5.53 -7.48
N ILE A 327 3.60 -5.54 -6.97
CA ILE A 327 3.92 -5.11 -5.60
C ILE A 327 3.42 -3.68 -5.36
N ASP A 328 3.74 -2.74 -6.27
CA ASP A 328 3.33 -1.33 -6.19
C ASP A 328 1.80 -1.19 -6.16
N THR A 329 1.09 -1.93 -7.03
CA THR A 329 -0.38 -1.94 -7.04
C THR A 329 -0.95 -2.39 -5.69
N ARG A 330 -0.39 -3.46 -5.10
CA ARG A 330 -0.81 -3.94 -3.77
C ARG A 330 -0.51 -2.94 -2.67
N LEU A 331 0.62 -2.24 -2.75
CA LEU A 331 0.97 -1.18 -1.81
C LEU A 331 -0.02 -0.01 -1.90
N LEU A 332 -0.35 0.46 -3.11
CA LEU A 332 -1.34 1.51 -3.34
C LEU A 332 -2.73 1.13 -2.82
N ASP A 333 -3.17 -0.11 -3.11
CA ASP A 333 -4.45 -0.62 -2.62
C ASP A 333 -4.49 -0.67 -1.07
N ALA A 334 -3.38 -1.10 -0.45
CA ALA A 334 -3.25 -1.13 1.00
C ALA A 334 -3.15 0.28 1.62
N GLU A 335 -2.50 1.23 0.95
CA GLU A 335 -2.43 2.63 1.36
C GLU A 335 -3.84 3.23 1.49
N VAL A 336 -4.68 3.07 0.46
CA VAL A 336 -6.06 3.56 0.46
C VAL A 336 -6.85 2.94 1.62
N ALA A 337 -6.73 1.63 1.81
CA ALA A 337 -7.37 0.91 2.89
C ALA A 337 -6.94 1.41 4.28
N LEU A 338 -5.64 1.62 4.47
CA LEU A 338 -5.08 2.11 5.74
C LEU A 338 -5.45 3.57 6.01
N ASN A 339 -5.61 4.40 4.98
CA ASN A 339 -6.12 5.77 5.15
C ASN A 339 -7.56 5.78 5.67
N HIS A 340 -8.43 4.90 5.17
CA HIS A 340 -9.78 4.76 5.71
C HIS A 340 -9.77 4.27 7.17
N LEU A 341 -8.94 3.26 7.46
CA LEU A 341 -8.83 2.67 8.80
C LEU A 341 -8.30 3.69 9.83
N ASP A 342 -7.24 4.41 9.48
CA ASP A 342 -6.63 5.46 10.31
C ASP A 342 -7.64 6.60 10.60
N TYR A 343 -8.41 7.01 9.59
CA TYR A 343 -9.48 8.00 9.77
C TYR A 343 -10.58 7.52 10.72
N MET A 344 -11.04 6.28 10.59
CA MET A 344 -12.05 5.72 11.49
C MET A 344 -11.56 5.70 12.95
N TRP A 345 -10.32 5.25 13.19
CA TRP A 345 -9.73 5.27 14.53
C TRP A 345 -9.55 6.68 15.07
N GLN A 346 -9.13 7.64 14.24
CA GLN A 346 -9.05 9.05 14.63
C GLN A 346 -10.42 9.63 14.99
N SER A 347 -11.47 9.26 14.25
CA SER A 347 -12.85 9.69 14.54
C SER A 347 -13.31 9.16 15.90
N MET A 348 -13.17 7.86 16.15
CA MET A 348 -13.53 7.24 17.43
C MET A 348 -12.74 7.86 18.59
N LEU A 349 -11.43 8.03 18.44
CA LEU A 349 -10.58 8.68 19.45
C LEU A 349 -11.03 10.12 19.75
N THR A 350 -11.46 10.86 18.73
CA THR A 350 -11.98 12.23 18.90
C THR A 350 -13.27 12.24 19.72
N GLN A 351 -14.19 11.31 19.46
CA GLN A 351 -15.43 11.18 20.21
C GLN A 351 -15.17 10.78 21.68
N ILE A 352 -14.25 9.84 21.91
CA ILE A 352 -13.86 9.41 23.26
C ILE A 352 -13.19 10.56 24.02
N ASN A 353 -12.30 11.32 23.38
CA ASN A 353 -11.68 12.51 23.99
C ASN A 353 -12.74 13.56 24.36
N ALA A 354 -13.71 13.83 23.47
CA ALA A 354 -14.79 14.78 23.76
C ALA A 354 -15.63 14.33 24.95
N SER A 355 -15.97 13.03 25.03
CA SER A 355 -16.67 12.44 26.18
C SER A 355 -15.87 12.60 27.48
N ARG A 356 -14.59 12.22 27.46
CA ARG A 356 -13.66 12.34 28.60
C ARG A 356 -13.58 13.77 29.11
N ASP A 357 -13.37 14.72 28.22
CA ASP A 357 -13.19 16.13 28.57
C ASP A 357 -14.48 16.71 29.17
N LYS A 358 -15.65 16.33 28.64
CA LYS A 358 -16.95 16.69 29.22
C LYS A 358 -17.19 16.05 30.57
N PHE A 359 -16.75 14.81 30.78
CA PHE A 359 -16.86 14.15 32.07
C PHE A 359 -16.03 14.87 33.13
N ALA A 360 -14.86 15.40 32.76
CA ALA A 360 -14.00 16.14 33.68
C ALA A 360 -14.68 17.39 34.26
N GLU A 361 -15.73 17.92 33.61
CA GLU A 361 -16.51 19.05 34.08
C GLU A 361 -17.63 18.67 35.09
N ILE A 362 -17.83 17.37 35.37
CA ILE A 362 -18.82 16.86 36.32
C ILE A 362 -18.23 16.85 37.73
N ASN A 363 -18.98 17.44 38.68
CA ASN A 363 -18.65 17.42 40.10
C ASN A 363 -19.93 17.58 40.94
N ASP A 364 -19.81 17.29 42.24
CA ASP A 364 -20.91 17.26 43.19
C ASP A 364 -21.64 18.59 43.37
N ALA A 365 -20.99 19.71 43.03
CA ALA A 365 -21.57 21.04 43.19
C ALA A 365 -22.60 21.38 42.10
N LEU A 366 -22.65 20.61 41.01
CA LEU A 366 -23.58 20.84 39.91
C LEU A 366 -25.03 20.64 40.34
N LYS A 367 -25.91 21.56 39.92
CA LYS A 367 -27.36 21.36 40.00
C LYS A 367 -27.77 20.19 39.10
N LEU A 368 -28.81 19.44 39.49
CA LEU A 368 -29.25 18.27 38.73
C LEU A 368 -29.63 18.59 37.28
N THR A 369 -30.19 19.77 37.03
CA THR A 369 -30.46 20.24 35.65
C THR A 369 -29.19 20.41 34.82
N SER A 370 -28.15 21.03 35.39
CA SER A 370 -26.84 21.20 34.74
C SER A 370 -26.11 19.86 34.59
N PHE A 371 -26.21 18.98 35.58
CA PHE A 371 -25.69 17.63 35.52
C PHE A 371 -26.29 16.85 34.36
N ILE A 372 -27.63 16.80 34.23
CA ILE A 372 -28.30 16.10 33.11
C ILE A 372 -27.75 16.58 31.76
N THR A 373 -27.67 17.89 31.54
CA THR A 373 -27.18 18.44 30.28
C THR A 373 -25.72 18.06 30.00
N LYS A 374 -24.84 18.16 31.01
CA LYS A 374 -23.42 17.80 30.87
C LYS A 374 -23.23 16.30 30.68
N PHE A 375 -23.92 15.49 31.47
CA PHE A 375 -23.83 14.04 31.39
C PHE A 375 -24.42 13.50 30.08
N GLN A 376 -25.43 14.15 29.52
CA GLN A 376 -25.88 13.84 28.16
C GLN A 376 -24.79 14.09 27.12
N GLN A 377 -24.02 15.19 27.24
CA GLN A 377 -22.86 15.45 26.38
C GLN A 377 -21.72 14.44 26.57
N VAL A 378 -21.61 13.82 27.75
CA VAL A 378 -20.67 12.73 28.01
C VAL A 378 -21.05 11.46 27.24
N ILE A 379 -22.32 11.06 27.31
CA ILE A 379 -22.75 9.75 26.77
C ILE A 379 -23.13 9.79 25.29
N SER A 380 -23.51 10.95 24.75
CA SER A 380 -23.90 11.08 23.34
C SER A 380 -22.83 10.60 22.34
N PRO A 381 -21.54 10.96 22.49
CA PRO A 381 -20.47 10.45 21.61
C PRO A 381 -20.34 8.92 21.59
N TRP A 382 -20.70 8.24 22.68
CA TRP A 382 -20.55 6.78 22.78
C TRP A 382 -21.48 6.00 21.87
N LYS A 383 -22.59 6.60 21.42
CA LYS A 383 -23.45 6.00 20.39
C LYS A 383 -22.74 5.87 19.04
N ASP A 384 -21.97 6.89 18.67
CA ASP A 384 -21.21 6.88 17.41
C ASP A 384 -19.99 5.95 17.52
N VAL A 385 -19.35 5.89 18.69
CA VAL A 385 -18.26 4.96 18.98
C VAL A 385 -18.74 3.51 18.91
N GLU A 386 -19.83 3.17 19.61
CA GLU A 386 -20.44 1.83 19.58
C GLU A 386 -20.81 1.44 18.14
N GLY A 387 -21.49 2.33 17.41
CA GLY A 387 -21.90 2.07 16.03
C GLY A 387 -20.71 1.83 15.09
N SER A 388 -19.66 2.64 15.21
CA SER A 388 -18.44 2.51 14.40
C SER A 388 -17.68 1.22 14.72
N ALA A 389 -17.56 0.89 16.01
CA ALA A 389 -16.87 -0.32 16.47
C ALA A 389 -17.59 -1.59 16.00
N LYS A 390 -18.91 -1.64 16.17
CA LYS A 390 -19.76 -2.73 15.67
C LYS A 390 -19.66 -2.90 14.15
N GLN A 391 -19.63 -1.79 13.41
CA GLN A 391 -19.44 -1.83 11.97
C GLN A 391 -18.07 -2.42 11.61
N LEU A 392 -17.01 -2.04 12.33
CA LEU A 392 -15.67 -2.57 12.09
C LEU A 392 -15.61 -4.09 12.34
N VAL A 393 -16.15 -4.57 13.47
CA VAL A 393 -16.23 -6.01 13.77
C VAL A 393 -16.93 -6.76 12.64
N LYS A 394 -18.09 -6.26 12.18
CA LYS A 394 -18.83 -6.88 11.07
C LYS A 394 -18.02 -6.91 9.78
N VAL A 395 -17.36 -5.80 9.42
CA VAL A 395 -16.53 -5.71 8.21
C VAL A 395 -15.39 -6.71 8.24
N PHE A 396 -14.70 -6.84 9.38
CA PHE A 396 -13.62 -7.81 9.53
C PHE A 396 -14.13 -9.24 9.44
N ASP A 397 -15.24 -9.59 10.11
CA ASP A 397 -15.81 -10.94 10.03
C ASP A 397 -16.18 -11.32 8.58
N GLU A 398 -16.83 -10.41 7.85
CA GLU A 398 -17.19 -10.61 6.44
C GLU A 398 -15.94 -10.79 5.56
N ALA A 399 -14.96 -9.91 5.70
CA ALA A 399 -13.71 -9.95 4.94
C ALA A 399 -12.86 -11.17 5.25
N LEU A 400 -12.73 -11.57 6.52
CA LEU A 400 -11.97 -12.76 6.92
C LEU A 400 -12.61 -14.04 6.38
N LYS A 401 -13.94 -14.12 6.39
CA LYS A 401 -14.67 -15.24 5.80
C LYS A 401 -14.45 -15.30 4.28
N GLU A 402 -14.60 -14.17 3.59
CA GLU A 402 -14.40 -14.07 2.14
C GLU A 402 -12.95 -14.38 1.75
N TYR A 403 -11.99 -13.86 2.51
CA TYR A 403 -10.57 -14.08 2.27
C TYR A 403 -10.20 -15.57 2.35
N LYS A 404 -10.69 -16.27 3.39
CA LYS A 404 -10.51 -17.72 3.54
C LYS A 404 -11.16 -18.54 2.43
N GLN A 405 -12.23 -18.04 1.80
CA GLN A 405 -12.93 -18.76 0.73
C GLN A 405 -12.28 -18.56 -0.64
N ARG A 406 -11.66 -17.41 -0.89
CA ARG A 406 -11.14 -17.03 -2.22
C ARG A 406 -9.63 -17.14 -2.36
N TYR A 407 -8.89 -16.98 -1.27
CA TYR A 407 -7.44 -16.78 -1.32
C TYR A 407 -6.63 -17.71 -0.41
N ASN A 408 -7.28 -18.52 0.42
CA ASN A 408 -6.70 -19.72 1.04
C ASN A 408 -7.23 -20.95 0.30
#